data_AF-A0A1K1MR46-F1
#
_entry.id   AF-A0A1K1MR46-F1
#
_cell.length_a   1.000
_cell.length_b   1.000
_cell.length_c   1.000
_cell.angle_alpha   90.00
_cell.angle_beta   90.00
_cell.angle_gamma   90.00
#
_symmetry.space_group_name_H-M   'P 1'
#
loop_
_entity.id
_entity.type
_entity.pdbx_description
1 polymer ?
#
loop_
_entity_poly.entity_id
_entity_poly.type
_entity_poly.pdbx_seq_one_letter_code
_entity_poly.pdbx_strand_id
1 'polypeptide(L)'
;MAFGFPPKHIQEIQIGDMKDEYFLIVAIETVFDLGWKVLFIDETGFIARTKFSWRSWIEEVNLEINDGTATIKSECAGSQFLDWGKNKKNVMDFLAACEEVKSKLTPEEIEDKLADLRKELKKMLNDPQKM
;
A
#
# COMPACT_ATOMS: atom_id res chain seq x y z
N MET A 1 -28.62 -15.89 11.56
CA MET A 1 -27.45 -16.36 10.78
C MET A 1 -26.64 -15.14 10.41
N ALA A 2 -25.38 -15.03 10.82
CA ALA A 2 -24.51 -13.94 10.39
C ALA A 2 -23.78 -14.39 9.12
N PHE A 3 -24.08 -13.75 7.99
CA PHE A 3 -23.25 -13.85 6.79
C PHE A 3 -21.85 -13.32 7.16
N GLY A 4 -20.84 -14.19 7.06
CA GLY A 4 -19.45 -13.84 7.35
C GLY A 4 -18.92 -12.91 6.27
N PHE A 5 -18.82 -11.62 6.58
CA PHE A 5 -18.07 -10.70 5.74
C PHE A 5 -16.62 -11.18 5.64
N PRO A 6 -15.97 -11.07 4.47
CA PRO A 6 -14.57 -11.40 4.35
C PRO A 6 -13.81 -10.59 5.39
N PRO A 7 -12.94 -11.25 6.15
CA PRO A 7 -12.18 -10.58 7.16
C PRO A 7 -11.28 -9.51 6.52
N LYS A 8 -11.32 -8.31 7.10
CA LYS A 8 -10.53 -7.16 6.69
C LYS A 8 -9.96 -6.48 7.92
N HIS A 9 -8.81 -5.85 7.77
CA HIS A 9 -8.25 -4.97 8.78
C HIS A 9 -7.96 -3.61 8.15
N ILE A 10 -8.39 -2.54 8.83
CA ILE A 10 -8.19 -1.16 8.41
C ILE A 10 -7.47 -0.45 9.55
N GLN A 11 -6.45 0.32 9.20
CA GLN A 11 -5.73 1.19 10.11
C GLN A 11 -5.56 2.56 9.47
N GLU A 12 -5.91 3.59 10.21
CA GLU A 12 -5.63 4.98 9.85
C GLU A 12 -4.38 5.44 10.59
N ILE A 13 -3.54 6.20 9.90
CA ILE A 13 -2.31 6.79 10.43
C ILE A 13 -2.23 8.26 10.01
N GLN A 14 -1.78 9.10 10.93
CA GLN A 14 -1.52 10.50 10.66
C GLN A 14 -0.12 10.65 10.06
N ILE A 15 -0.04 11.28 8.89
CA ILE A 15 1.23 11.49 8.17
C ILE A 15 2.09 12.56 8.88
N GLY A 16 1.45 13.43 9.68
CA GLY A 16 2.11 14.45 10.49
C GLY A 16 2.60 15.61 9.64
N ASP A 17 3.83 16.06 9.88
CA ASP A 17 4.43 17.21 9.17
C ASP A 17 4.99 16.84 7.78
N MET A 18 4.91 15.58 7.38
CA MET A 18 5.35 15.10 6.07
C MET A 18 4.30 15.39 5.00
N LYS A 19 4.72 15.69 3.77
CA LYS A 19 3.82 15.83 2.62
C LYS A 19 3.24 14.47 2.23
N ASP A 20 1.97 14.45 1.85
CA ASP A 20 1.24 13.25 1.41
C ASP A 20 1.98 12.51 0.28
N GLU A 21 2.49 13.25 -0.71
CA GLU A 21 3.25 12.68 -1.83
C GLU A 21 4.56 12.00 -1.40
N TYR A 22 5.23 12.54 -0.38
CA TYR A 22 6.45 11.93 0.16
C TYR A 22 6.13 10.65 0.91
N PHE A 23 5.04 10.67 1.68
CA PHE A 23 4.56 9.49 2.37
C PHE A 23 4.17 8.39 1.37
N LEU A 24 3.55 8.76 0.24
CA LEU A 24 3.23 7.82 -0.83
C LEU A 24 4.48 7.12 -1.37
N ILE A 25 5.58 7.85 -1.61
CA ILE A 25 6.85 7.25 -2.05
C ILE A 25 7.40 6.28 -1.02
N VAL A 26 7.46 6.68 0.26
CA VAL A 26 7.88 5.79 1.36
C VAL A 26 7.03 4.51 1.39
N ALA A 27 5.72 4.67 1.24
CA ALA A 27 4.77 3.58 1.25
C ALA A 27 4.95 2.63 0.06
N ILE A 28 5.19 3.15 -1.15
CA ILE A 28 5.49 2.35 -2.36
C ILE A 28 6.81 1.58 -2.18
N GLU A 29 7.87 2.23 -1.70
CA GLU A 29 9.14 1.56 -1.42
C GLU A 29 8.99 0.47 -0.36
N THR A 30 8.10 0.67 0.62
CA THR A 30 7.77 -0.34 1.63
C THR A 30 7.10 -1.57 1.01
N VAL A 31 6.19 -1.39 0.05
CA VAL A 31 5.61 -2.52 -0.71
C VAL A 31 6.71 -3.31 -1.42
N PHE A 32 7.68 -2.63 -2.02
CA PHE A 32 8.81 -3.28 -2.70
C PHE A 32 9.75 -3.99 -1.72
N ASP A 33 10.04 -3.42 -0.55
CA ASP A 33 10.89 -4.03 0.49
C ASP A 33 10.27 -5.32 1.06
N LEU A 34 8.95 -5.30 1.30
CA LEU A 34 8.17 -6.50 1.63
C LEU A 34 8.07 -7.51 0.46
N GLY A 35 8.48 -7.07 -0.74
CA GLY A 35 8.39 -7.74 -2.02
C GLY A 35 6.96 -8.09 -2.44
N TRP A 36 6.01 -7.28 -2.00
CA TRP A 36 4.65 -7.33 -2.47
C TRP A 36 4.59 -6.80 -3.91
N LYS A 37 3.53 -7.15 -4.63
CA LYS A 37 3.34 -6.74 -6.02
C LYS A 37 2.36 -5.60 -6.09
N VAL A 38 2.80 -4.43 -6.54
CA VAL A 38 1.89 -3.33 -6.85
C VAL A 38 1.06 -3.67 -8.09
N LEU A 39 -0.24 -3.46 -8.01
CA LEU A 39 -1.22 -3.67 -9.09
C LEU A 39 -1.63 -2.36 -9.74
N PHE A 40 -1.78 -1.32 -8.93
CA PHE A 40 -2.24 -0.01 -9.36
C PHE A 40 -1.63 1.06 -8.44
N ILE A 41 -1.29 2.21 -9.00
CA ILE A 41 -0.79 3.39 -8.29
C ILE A 41 -1.48 4.61 -8.91
N ASP A 42 -1.86 5.57 -8.08
CA ASP A 42 -2.24 6.92 -8.50
C ASP A 42 -1.54 7.97 -7.62
N GLU A 43 -2.01 9.22 -7.66
CA GLU A 43 -1.43 10.34 -6.92
C GLU A 43 -1.73 10.29 -5.41
N THR A 44 -2.71 9.49 -4.99
CA THR A 44 -3.24 9.44 -3.63
C THR A 44 -3.07 8.09 -2.96
N GLY A 45 -2.61 7.07 -3.68
CA GLY A 45 -2.60 5.72 -3.14
C GLY A 45 -2.12 4.64 -4.08
N PHE A 46 -2.30 3.39 -3.63
CA PHE A 46 -2.00 2.21 -4.42
C PHE A 46 -2.84 1.01 -4.00
N ILE A 47 -2.86 0.02 -4.89
CA ILE A 47 -3.34 -1.34 -4.61
C ILE A 47 -2.17 -2.30 -4.81
N ALA A 48 -1.88 -3.13 -3.81
CA ALA A 48 -0.81 -4.11 -3.84
C ALA A 48 -1.32 -5.50 -3.40
N ARG A 49 -0.57 -6.54 -3.76
CA ARG A 49 -0.82 -7.91 -3.32
C ARG A 49 0.38 -8.47 -2.58
N THR A 50 0.09 -9.10 -1.44
CA THR A 50 1.09 -9.79 -0.64
C THR A 50 1.67 -11.00 -1.40
N LYS A 51 2.86 -11.46 -1.00
CA LYS A 51 3.44 -12.68 -1.58
C LYS A 51 2.57 -13.89 -1.24
N PHE A 52 2.38 -14.78 -2.22
CA PHE A 52 1.82 -16.10 -1.95
C PHE A 52 2.69 -16.85 -0.95
N SER A 53 2.06 -17.52 0.01
CA SER A 53 2.75 -18.44 0.92
C SER A 53 1.92 -19.71 1.08
N TRP A 54 2.55 -20.82 1.46
CA TRP A 54 1.84 -22.09 1.71
C TRP A 54 0.75 -22.02 2.78
N ARG A 55 0.64 -20.90 3.51
CA ARG A 55 -0.32 -20.68 4.60
C ARG A 55 -1.33 -19.56 4.33
N SER A 56 -1.23 -18.82 3.22
CA SER A 56 -2.11 -17.68 2.94
C SER A 56 -2.36 -17.55 1.44
N TRP A 57 -3.64 -17.37 1.13
CA TRP A 57 -4.11 -16.95 -0.18
C TRP A 57 -3.75 -15.48 -0.30
N ILE A 58 -3.23 -15.07 -1.45
CA ILE A 58 -2.73 -13.71 -1.66
C ILE A 58 -3.73 -12.66 -1.14
N GLU A 59 -3.28 -11.82 -0.21
CA GLU A 59 -4.09 -10.75 0.37
C GLU A 59 -3.90 -9.46 -0.44
N GLU A 60 -4.97 -8.68 -0.60
CA GLU A 60 -4.94 -7.37 -1.24
C GLU A 60 -4.78 -6.28 -0.18
N VAL A 61 -3.84 -5.37 -0.41
CA VAL A 61 -3.52 -4.25 0.46
C VAL A 61 -3.74 -2.95 -0.31
N ASN A 62 -4.63 -2.12 0.20
CA ASN A 62 -5.00 -0.83 -0.35
C ASN A 62 -4.49 0.26 0.58
N LEU A 63 -3.82 1.26 0.01
CA LEU A 63 -3.46 2.50 0.71
C LEU A 63 -4.16 3.66 0.03
N GLU A 64 -4.80 4.51 0.82
CA GLU A 64 -5.41 5.75 0.36
C GLU A 64 -4.96 6.88 1.30
N ILE A 65 -4.53 7.99 0.73
CA ILE A 65 -4.06 9.18 1.44
C ILE A 65 -5.03 10.32 1.16
N ASN A 66 -5.61 10.86 2.22
CA ASN A 66 -6.50 12.02 2.16
C ASN A 66 -6.13 13.00 3.26
N ASP A 67 -5.83 14.24 2.87
CA ASP A 67 -5.63 15.39 3.77
C ASP A 67 -4.73 15.08 4.98
N GLY A 68 -3.53 14.53 4.75
CA GLY A 68 -2.58 14.20 5.81
C GLY A 68 -2.91 12.92 6.62
N THR A 69 -3.94 12.17 6.23
CA THR A 69 -4.30 10.88 6.82
C THR A 69 -4.14 9.76 5.81
N ALA A 70 -3.32 8.76 6.14
CA ALA A 70 -3.18 7.54 5.36
C ALA A 70 -4.05 6.42 5.95
N THR A 71 -4.93 5.86 5.12
CA THR A 71 -5.77 4.69 5.44
C THR A 71 -5.21 3.48 4.74
N ILE A 72 -4.74 2.50 5.51
CA ILE A 72 -4.31 1.21 4.98
C ILE A 72 -5.34 0.13 5.30
N LYS A 73 -5.70 -0.65 4.28
CA LYS A 73 -6.64 -1.76 4.37
C LYS A 73 -6.02 -3.03 3.82
N SER A 74 -6.06 -4.12 4.57
CA SER A 74 -5.75 -5.47 4.08
C SER A 74 -7.02 -6.31 4.08
N GLU A 75 -7.30 -7.00 2.97
CA GLU A 75 -8.43 -7.92 2.85
C GLU A 75 -8.10 -9.17 2.03
N CYS A 76 -8.78 -10.27 2.37
CA CYS A 76 -8.64 -11.53 1.64
C CYS A 76 -9.30 -11.46 0.27
N ALA A 77 -8.56 -11.79 -0.79
CA ALA A 77 -9.06 -11.83 -2.15
C ALA A 77 -9.98 -13.05 -2.46
N GLY A 78 -10.41 -13.81 -1.45
CA GLY A 78 -11.18 -15.06 -1.60
C GLY A 78 -12.11 -15.39 -0.43
N SER A 79 -12.81 -16.52 -0.53
CA SER A 79 -13.78 -17.02 0.47
C SER A 79 -13.12 -17.67 1.70
N GLN A 80 -12.14 -16.99 2.30
CA GLN A 80 -11.57 -17.42 3.57
C GLN A 80 -12.60 -17.22 4.69
N PHE A 81 -13.06 -18.32 5.28
CA PHE A 81 -13.98 -18.31 6.42
C PHE A 81 -13.32 -17.87 7.74
N LEU A 82 -11.99 -17.92 7.83
CA LEU A 82 -11.20 -17.49 8.99
C LEU A 82 -9.93 -16.74 8.55
N ASP A 83 -9.82 -15.47 8.92
CA ASP A 83 -8.56 -14.70 8.92
C ASP A 83 -7.90 -14.92 10.26
N TRP A 84 -6.80 -15.66 10.27
CA TRP A 84 -6.04 -16.00 11.46
C TRP A 84 -5.23 -14.80 11.97
N GLY A 85 -5.84 -13.60 11.94
CA GLY A 85 -5.19 -12.31 12.17
C GLY A 85 -4.18 -11.92 11.08
N LYS A 86 -4.25 -12.53 9.90
CA LYS A 86 -3.33 -12.33 8.78
C LYS A 86 -3.44 -10.92 8.20
N ASN A 87 -4.65 -10.39 8.01
CA ASN A 87 -4.82 -9.02 7.52
C ASN A 87 -4.27 -8.00 8.51
N LYS A 88 -4.51 -8.21 9.81
CA LYS A 88 -3.91 -7.39 10.86
C LYS A 88 -2.38 -7.48 10.83
N LYS A 89 -1.84 -8.68 10.70
CA LYS A 89 -0.39 -8.89 10.60
C LYS A 89 0.20 -8.19 9.38
N ASN A 90 -0.42 -8.26 8.21
CA ASN A 90 0.07 -7.57 7.02
C ASN A 90 0.12 -6.05 7.22
N VAL A 91 -0.92 -5.46 7.81
CA VAL A 91 -0.94 -4.03 8.12
C VAL A 91 0.16 -3.68 9.14
N MET A 92 0.35 -4.49 10.19
CA MET A 92 1.43 -4.26 11.16
C MET A 92 2.83 -4.40 10.55
N ASP A 93 3.05 -5.44 9.73
CA ASP A 93 4.32 -5.67 9.03
C ASP A 93 4.61 -4.50 8.05
N PHE A 94 3.58 -3.97 7.39
CA PHE A 94 3.68 -2.78 6.55
C PHE A 94 4.08 -1.54 7.36
N LEU A 95 3.39 -1.25 8.46
CA LEU A 95 3.70 -0.07 9.28
C LEU A 95 5.11 -0.13 9.86
N ALA A 96 5.56 -1.31 10.30
CA ALA A 96 6.91 -1.49 10.80
C ALA A 96 7.97 -1.24 9.71
N ALA A 97 7.75 -1.80 8.51
CA ALA A 97 8.64 -1.61 7.37
C ALA A 97 8.62 -0.15 6.85
N CYS A 98 7.48 0.54 6.91
CA CYS A 98 7.37 1.96 6.59
C CYS A 98 8.30 2.82 7.45
N GLU A 99 8.33 2.61 8.77
CA GLU A 99 9.22 3.35 9.66
C GLU A 99 10.71 3.07 9.34
N GLU A 100 11.03 1.81 8.98
CA GLU A 100 12.38 1.44 8.57
C GLU A 100 12.78 2.11 7.24
N VAL A 101 11.93 2.06 6.22
CA VAL A 101 12.16 2.69 4.91
C VAL A 101 12.25 4.21 5.05
N LYS A 102 11.38 4.83 5.85
CA LYS A 102 11.39 6.27 6.14
C LYS A 102 12.72 6.72 6.76
N SER A 103 13.34 5.88 7.58
CA SER A 103 14.65 6.16 8.18
C SER A 103 15.84 6.00 7.23
N LYS A 104 15.66 5.22 6.15
CA LYS A 104 16.71 4.92 5.16
C LYS A 104 16.71 5.89 3.97
N LEU A 105 15.53 6.33 3.54
CA LEU A 105 15.39 7.21 2.38
C LEU A 105 15.79 8.64 2.73
N THR A 106 16.64 9.22 1.90
CA THR A 106 16.96 10.65 1.97
C THR A 106 15.87 11.50 1.30
N PRO A 107 15.71 12.77 1.68
CA PRO A 107 14.75 13.67 1.01
C PRO A 107 15.02 13.84 -0.49
N GLU A 108 16.28 13.79 -0.91
CA GLU A 108 16.68 13.89 -2.32
C GLU A 108 16.21 12.67 -3.12
N GLU A 109 16.41 11.46 -2.59
CA GLU A 109 15.92 10.23 -3.23
C GLU A 109 14.38 10.20 -3.33
N ILE A 110 13.68 10.75 -2.34
CA ILE A 110 12.22 10.85 -2.36
C ILE A 110 11.76 11.79 -3.49
N GLU A 111 12.38 12.95 -3.64
CA GLU A 111 12.05 13.91 -4.70
C GLU A 111 12.30 13.32 -6.10
N ASP A 112 13.43 12.62 -6.29
CA ASP A 112 13.73 11.96 -7.56
C ASP A 112 12.68 10.90 -7.91
N LYS A 113 12.34 10.02 -6.95
CA LYS A 113 11.30 9.00 -7.12
C LYS A 113 9.92 9.61 -7.36
N LEU A 114 9.60 10.73 -6.71
CA LEU A 114 8.36 11.46 -6.91
C LEU A 114 8.26 12.06 -8.32
N ALA A 115 9.36 12.62 -8.83
CA ALA A 115 9.41 13.14 -10.19
C ALA A 115 9.19 12.03 -11.23
N ASP A 116 9.80 10.86 -11.02
CA ASP A 116 9.61 9.68 -11.87
C ASP A 116 8.17 9.16 -11.82
N LEU A 117 7.58 9.05 -10.63
CA LEU A 117 6.19 8.64 -10.46
C LEU A 117 5.24 9.56 -11.23
N ARG A 118 5.37 10.88 -11.03
CA ARG A 118 4.54 11.88 -11.74
C ARG A 118 4.65 11.76 -13.25
N LYS A 119 5.85 11.51 -13.76
CA LYS A 119 6.09 11.31 -15.18
C LYS A 119 5.39 10.06 -15.72
N GLU A 120 5.47 8.95 -14.99
CA GLU A 120 4.79 7.70 -15.37
C GLU A 120 3.27 7.84 -15.31
N LEU A 121 2.71 8.45 -14.27
CA LEU A 121 1.26 8.72 -14.17
C LEU A 121 0.77 9.61 -15.30
N LYS A 122 1.50 10.69 -15.63
CA LYS A 122 1.18 11.55 -16.77
C LYS A 122 1.22 10.80 -18.09
N LYS A 123 2.14 9.86 -18.27
CA LYS A 123 2.21 9.03 -19.47
C LYS A 123 1.02 8.08 -19.57
N MET A 124 0.62 7.44 -18.46
CA MET A 124 -0.56 6.57 -18.41
C MET A 124 -1.85 7.34 -18.74
N LEU A 125 -1.98 8.58 -18.25
CA LEU A 125 -3.13 9.44 -18.55
C LEU A 125 -3.24 9.84 -20.03
N ASN A 126 -2.10 9.99 -20.71
CA ASN A 126 -2.03 10.45 -22.10
C ASN A 126 -2.03 9.31 -23.14
N ASP A 127 -2.04 8.05 -22.72
CA ASP A 127 -2.09 6.86 -23.61
C ASP A 127 -3.20 5.87 -23.16
N PRO A 128 -4.47 6.15 -23.52
CA PRO A 128 -5.63 5.37 -23.06
C PRO A 128 -5.74 3.95 -23.66
N GLN A 129 -4.80 3.49 -24.50
CA GLN A 129 -4.92 2.21 -25.23
C GLN A 129 -4.22 1.00 -24.56
N LYS A 130 -3.84 1.09 -23.28
CA LYS A 130 -3.21 -0.01 -22.52
C LYS A 130 -3.95 -0.41 -21.23
N MET A 131 -5.26 -0.20 -21.15
CA MET A 131 -6.11 -0.83 -20.13
C MET A 131 -6.52 -2.24 -20.53
#